data_AF-A0A650A2D3-F1
#
_entry.id   AF-A0A650A2D3-F1
#
_cell.length_a   1.000
_cell.length_b   1.000
_cell.length_c   1.000
_cell.angle_alpha   90.00
_cell.angle_beta   90.00
_cell.angle_gamma   90.00
#
_symmetry.space_group_name_H-M   'P 1'
#
loop_
_entity.id
_entity.type
_entity.pdbx_description
1 polymer ?
#
loop_
_entity_poly.entity_id
_entity_poly.type
_entity_poly.pdbx_seq_one_letter_code
_entity_poly.pdbx_strand_id
1 'polypeptide(L)'
;MSDHAGPATSEAGTGSIRLVGTAHVSEESAERVEAAVEDDDPDVVAVELDEGRYRQMKGETPDDIEPGDLLEGNTVFQFLAYWMLSYVQSRLGDRFDVSPGADMLAGIEAAEERGIDVALVDRNIQTTVQRFWRRLTAGEKLKLFGSMLVGIAGPLTAAGTIGVTVGFFGAILVSVLGGVSVLGGAASVLGPLASVANLAVLAGIIGGAIALPLLFVFTRVGDSEADIEEFDIEDLTDTDVVTAMMEEFRRFSPGGAEALIDERDAYIAHQLVGLREAGASVVAVVGAGHREGIQRYLDDPSTLPPMEELTGTISRSRFSLYRLFGYLFTVGFAAFFGLLLLGGAEQGWLLRLFALWFVINGIIAAGLARLAGAHWSSAGVGGAVAWLTSVNPLLAPGWFAGYVELRYLTVNVSDINRLNELLDNEELPISELVGRMREVPLFRLILIVALTNIGSFIASMLFATTVLPYMFAEVGGVDQVAAHMLDGARNGAELLWGLVS
;
A
#
# COMPACT_ATOMS: atom_id res chain seq x y z
N MET A 1 -63.04 45.13 -6.17
CA MET A 1 -61.89 45.82 -5.54
C MET A 1 -61.69 45.11 -4.21
N SER A 2 -60.65 44.32 -3.98
CA SER A 2 -59.32 44.29 -4.59
C SER A 2 -58.67 42.94 -4.32
N ASP A 3 -57.94 42.46 -5.34
CA ASP A 3 -57.04 41.31 -5.35
C ASP A 3 -56.03 41.30 -4.19
N HIS A 4 -55.76 40.12 -3.67
CA HIS A 4 -54.43 39.73 -3.24
C HIS A 4 -54.14 38.31 -3.74
N ALA A 5 -53.67 38.23 -4.99
CA ALA A 5 -52.96 37.08 -5.50
C ALA A 5 -51.64 36.92 -4.72
N GLY A 6 -51.46 35.78 -4.06
CA GLY A 6 -50.15 35.35 -3.57
C GLY A 6 -49.20 35.10 -4.75
N PRO A 7 -47.88 35.16 -4.53
CA PRO A 7 -46.92 34.98 -5.61
C PRO A 7 -47.08 33.58 -6.19
N ALA A 8 -47.23 33.52 -7.51
CA ALA A 8 -47.17 32.29 -8.28
C ALA A 8 -45.82 31.62 -7.99
N THR A 9 -45.85 30.43 -7.41
CA THR A 9 -44.73 29.49 -7.47
C THR A 9 -44.50 29.21 -8.96
N SER A 10 -43.46 29.81 -9.53
CA SER A 10 -42.95 29.39 -10.83
C SER A 10 -42.66 27.90 -10.73
N GLU A 11 -43.32 27.09 -11.55
CA GLU A 11 -42.90 25.72 -11.82
C GLU A 11 -41.47 25.80 -12.37
N ALA A 12 -40.49 25.63 -11.50
CA ALA A 12 -39.11 25.38 -11.91
C ALA A 12 -39.15 24.05 -12.65
N GLY A 13 -38.78 24.07 -13.94
CA GLY A 13 -38.70 22.85 -14.73
C GLY A 13 -37.83 21.85 -13.98
N THR A 14 -38.33 20.63 -13.82
CA THR A 14 -37.50 19.50 -13.41
C THR A 14 -36.36 19.39 -14.41
N GLY A 15 -35.11 19.57 -13.95
CA GLY A 15 -33.93 19.39 -14.78
C GLY A 15 -33.92 18.00 -15.43
N SER A 16 -33.04 17.81 -16.42
CA SER A 16 -32.91 16.55 -17.16
C SER A 16 -31.48 16.05 -17.14
N ILE A 17 -31.30 14.74 -17.20
CA ILE A 17 -29.99 14.11 -17.33
C ILE A 17 -30.02 13.18 -18.54
N ARG A 18 -29.08 13.37 -19.47
CA ARG A 18 -28.77 12.41 -20.53
C ARG A 18 -27.43 11.77 -20.25
N LEU A 19 -27.42 10.45 -20.06
CA LEU A 19 -26.18 9.67 -19.95
C LEU A 19 -25.64 9.32 -21.34
N VAL A 20 -24.41 9.74 -21.62
CA VAL A 20 -23.64 9.33 -22.81
C VAL A 20 -22.58 8.35 -22.35
N GLY A 21 -22.79 7.07 -22.66
CA GLY A 21 -21.82 6.01 -22.37
C GLY A 21 -20.67 6.04 -23.37
N THR A 22 -19.43 6.00 -22.89
CA THR A 22 -18.24 6.00 -23.73
C THR A 22 -17.37 4.78 -23.48
N ALA A 23 -16.82 4.20 -24.55
CA ALA A 23 -15.72 3.26 -24.47
C ALA A 23 -14.44 4.10 -24.62
N HIS A 24 -13.69 4.30 -23.53
CA HIS A 24 -12.61 5.28 -23.29
C HIS A 24 -11.36 5.19 -24.19
N VAL A 25 -11.52 4.71 -25.42
CA VAL A 25 -10.44 4.27 -26.30
C VAL A 25 -10.88 4.30 -27.78
N SER A 26 -11.93 5.04 -28.14
CA SER A 26 -12.44 5.10 -29.52
C SER A 26 -12.77 6.52 -29.97
N GLU A 27 -12.26 6.92 -31.14
CA GLU A 27 -12.62 8.19 -31.81
C GLU A 27 -14.14 8.31 -32.00
N GLU A 28 -14.83 7.19 -32.28
CA GLU A 28 -16.29 7.15 -32.42
C GLU A 28 -17.01 7.54 -31.11
N SER A 29 -16.39 7.28 -29.96
CA SER A 29 -16.92 7.73 -28.67
C SER A 29 -16.78 9.22 -28.46
N ALA A 30 -15.69 9.83 -28.93
CA ALA A 30 -15.50 11.28 -28.85
C ALA A 30 -16.50 12.02 -29.75
N GLU A 31 -16.67 11.57 -31.00
CA GLU A 31 -17.65 12.14 -31.94
C GLU A 31 -19.07 12.05 -31.39
N ARG A 32 -19.42 10.93 -30.76
CA ARG A 32 -20.74 10.72 -30.14
C ARG A 32 -20.99 11.67 -28.97
N VAL A 33 -19.96 11.97 -28.19
CA VAL A 33 -20.03 12.94 -27.08
C VAL A 33 -20.24 14.35 -27.63
N GLU A 34 -19.44 14.75 -28.62
CA GLU A 34 -19.54 16.06 -29.25
C GLU A 34 -20.93 16.28 -29.86
N ALA A 35 -21.43 15.31 -30.63
CA ALA A 35 -22.79 15.35 -31.20
C ALA A 35 -23.87 15.43 -30.12
N ALA A 36 -23.72 14.73 -29.00
CA ALA A 36 -24.70 14.79 -27.91
C ALA A 36 -24.72 16.16 -27.21
N VAL A 37 -23.56 16.81 -27.05
CA VAL A 37 -23.48 18.18 -26.51
C VAL A 37 -24.08 19.18 -27.51
N GLU A 38 -23.85 18.98 -28.80
CA GLU A 38 -24.39 19.81 -29.88
C GLU A 38 -25.91 19.73 -30.01
N ASP A 39 -26.45 18.51 -30.05
CA ASP A 39 -27.86 18.28 -30.32
C ASP A 39 -28.76 18.72 -29.16
N ASP A 40 -28.26 18.59 -27.92
CA ASP A 40 -29.07 18.78 -26.71
C ASP A 40 -28.94 20.16 -26.06
N ASP A 41 -27.90 20.94 -26.40
CA ASP A 41 -27.63 22.28 -25.87
C ASP A 41 -27.82 22.37 -24.33
N PRO A 42 -27.05 21.58 -23.54
CA PRO A 42 -27.24 21.48 -22.10
C PRO A 42 -26.75 22.73 -21.34
N ASP A 43 -27.27 22.92 -20.13
CA ASP A 43 -26.76 23.94 -19.20
C ASP A 43 -25.41 23.53 -18.60
N VAL A 44 -25.18 22.23 -18.44
CA VAL A 44 -23.97 21.66 -17.83
C VAL A 44 -23.54 20.39 -18.57
N VAL A 45 -22.25 20.27 -18.86
CA VAL A 45 -21.61 19.00 -19.25
C VAL A 45 -20.95 18.39 -18.02
N ALA A 46 -21.48 17.25 -17.57
CA ALA A 46 -20.90 16.49 -16.46
C ALA A 46 -19.95 15.42 -16.99
N VAL A 47 -18.74 15.32 -16.45
CA VAL A 47 -17.73 14.34 -16.88
C VAL A 47 -17.28 13.47 -15.72
N GLU A 48 -17.13 12.16 -15.97
CA GLU A 48 -16.59 11.17 -15.01
C GLU A 48 -15.08 11.36 -14.79
N LEU A 49 -14.72 12.52 -14.26
CA LEU A 49 -13.35 12.92 -13.99
C LEU A 49 -13.25 13.59 -12.62
N ASP A 50 -12.15 13.31 -11.92
CA ASP A 50 -11.81 14.01 -10.69
C ASP A 50 -10.89 15.20 -10.98
N GLU A 51 -10.88 16.17 -10.06
CA GLU A 51 -10.09 17.40 -10.15
C GLU A 51 -8.60 17.16 -10.47
N GLY A 52 -7.98 16.13 -9.88
CA GLY A 52 -6.57 15.84 -10.08
C GLY A 52 -6.29 15.35 -11.51
N ARG A 53 -7.16 14.49 -12.04
CA ARG A 53 -7.07 14.04 -13.44
C ARG A 53 -7.36 15.17 -14.42
N TYR A 54 -8.34 16.03 -14.13
CA TYR A 54 -8.67 17.18 -14.97
C TYR A 54 -7.46 18.11 -15.14
N ARG A 55 -6.81 18.48 -14.03
CA ARG A 55 -5.59 19.30 -14.04
C ARG A 55 -4.44 18.67 -14.81
N GLN A 56 -4.24 17.35 -14.64
CA GLN A 56 -3.23 16.60 -15.38
C GLN A 56 -3.48 16.64 -16.90
N MET A 57 -4.74 16.50 -17.32
CA MET A 57 -5.12 16.59 -18.74
C MET A 57 -4.94 18.01 -19.30
N LYS A 58 -5.13 19.05 -18.48
CA LYS A 58 -4.81 20.45 -18.85
C LYS A 58 -3.30 20.77 -18.80
N GLY A 59 -2.44 19.79 -18.50
CA GLY A 59 -0.99 19.94 -18.49
C GLY A 59 -0.44 20.62 -17.23
N GLU A 60 -1.23 20.71 -16.16
CA GLU A 60 -0.75 21.22 -14.88
C GLU A 60 0.22 20.22 -14.21
N THR A 61 1.24 20.74 -13.54
CA THR A 61 2.25 19.92 -12.89
C THR A 61 1.70 19.38 -11.55
N PRO A 62 1.85 18.07 -11.24
CA PRO A 62 1.43 17.55 -9.94
C PRO A 62 2.12 18.28 -8.79
N ASP A 63 1.39 18.53 -7.71
CA ASP A 63 1.91 19.23 -6.54
C ASP A 63 3.10 18.47 -5.89
N ASP A 64 4.08 19.23 -5.39
CA ASP A 64 5.16 18.72 -4.54
C ASP A 64 4.57 18.09 -3.26
N ILE A 65 5.03 16.91 -2.88
CA ILE A 65 4.51 16.23 -1.69
C ILE A 65 5.23 16.76 -0.45
N GLU A 66 4.48 17.19 0.56
CA GLU A 66 5.06 17.67 1.80
C GLU A 66 5.83 16.54 2.54
N PRO A 67 7.04 16.81 3.05
CA PRO A 67 7.86 15.81 3.75
C PRO A 67 7.17 15.11 4.94
N GLY A 68 6.18 15.75 5.56
CA GLY A 68 5.42 15.21 6.70
C GLY A 68 4.43 14.11 6.28
N ASP A 69 3.79 14.28 5.13
CA ASP A 69 2.78 13.35 4.62
C ASP A 69 3.38 12.00 4.23
N LEU A 70 4.65 11.97 3.84
CA LEU A 70 5.40 10.74 3.50
C LEU A 70 5.63 9.80 4.69
N LEU A 71 5.56 10.32 5.93
CA LEU A 71 5.96 9.60 7.15
C LEU A 71 4.77 9.16 8.02
N GLU A 72 3.54 9.52 7.66
CA GLU A 72 2.37 8.86 8.22
C GLU A 72 2.33 7.43 7.70
N GLY A 73 2.26 6.44 8.60
CA GLY A 73 2.43 5.01 8.29
C GLY A 73 1.41 4.38 7.30
N ASN A 74 0.58 5.19 6.65
CA ASN A 74 -0.32 4.80 5.57
C ASN A 74 0.19 5.22 4.18
N THR A 75 1.12 6.18 4.09
CA THR A 75 1.50 6.82 2.82
C THR A 75 2.43 5.94 2.00
N VAL A 76 3.36 5.20 2.61
CA VAL A 76 4.19 4.21 1.88
C VAL A 76 3.31 3.12 1.24
N PHE A 77 2.24 2.69 1.94
CA PHE A 77 1.27 1.77 1.37
C PHE A 77 0.42 2.43 0.27
N GLN A 78 0.13 3.73 0.39
CA GLN A 78 -0.54 4.52 -0.64
C GLN A 78 0.34 4.71 -1.88
N PHE A 79 1.64 4.93 -1.73
CA PHE A 79 2.61 4.94 -2.83
C PHE A 79 2.73 3.59 -3.49
N LEU A 80 2.82 2.52 -2.70
CA LEU A 80 2.85 1.17 -3.24
C LEU A 80 1.56 0.87 -4.02
N ALA A 81 0.41 1.27 -3.48
CA ALA A 81 -0.88 1.15 -4.15
C ALA A 81 -0.96 2.00 -5.42
N TYR A 82 -0.42 3.22 -5.42
CA TYR A 82 -0.40 4.10 -6.58
C TYR A 82 0.56 3.57 -7.66
N TRP A 83 1.76 3.13 -7.27
CA TRP A 83 2.74 2.52 -8.17
C TRP A 83 2.17 1.26 -8.81
N MET A 84 1.55 0.38 -8.01
CA MET A 84 0.88 -0.81 -8.49
C MET A 84 -0.28 -0.49 -9.44
N LEU A 85 -1.08 0.53 -9.12
CA LEU A 85 -2.18 0.96 -9.96
C LEU A 85 -1.68 1.54 -11.28
N SER A 86 -0.65 2.38 -11.24
CA SER A 86 -0.08 2.98 -12.43
C SER A 86 0.60 1.93 -13.31
N TYR A 87 1.17 0.85 -12.74
CA TYR A 87 1.61 -0.33 -13.49
C TYR A 87 0.44 -1.07 -14.18
N VAL A 88 -0.69 -1.26 -13.47
CA VAL A 88 -1.89 -1.86 -14.07
C VAL A 88 -2.46 -0.95 -15.17
N GLN A 89 -2.43 0.37 -14.98
CA GLN A 89 -2.89 1.35 -15.96
C GLN A 89 -1.99 1.40 -17.20
N SER A 90 -0.66 1.36 -17.05
CA SER A 90 0.28 1.36 -18.18
C SER A 90 0.14 0.08 -19.02
N ARG A 91 0.03 -1.09 -18.36
CA ARG A 91 -0.15 -2.39 -19.05
C ARG A 91 -1.46 -2.47 -19.85
N LEU A 92 -2.50 -1.74 -19.45
CA LEU A 92 -3.77 -1.67 -20.16
C LEU A 92 -3.75 -0.63 -21.31
N GLY A 93 -3.02 0.48 -21.13
CA GLY A 93 -2.91 1.55 -22.13
C GLY A 93 -2.16 1.13 -23.40
N ASP A 94 -1.11 0.31 -23.28
CA ASP A 94 -0.29 -0.09 -24.45
C ASP A 94 -1.00 -1.05 -25.43
N ARG A 95 -2.10 -1.70 -25.01
CA ARG A 95 -2.82 -2.67 -25.85
C ARG A 95 -3.86 -2.00 -26.78
N PHE A 96 -4.17 -0.73 -26.57
CA PHE A 96 -5.17 0.02 -27.32
C PHE A 96 -4.60 1.41 -27.61
N ASP A 97 -4.23 1.66 -28.87
CA ASP A 97 -3.50 2.85 -29.38
C ASP A 97 -4.34 4.16 -29.32
N VAL A 98 -4.95 4.47 -28.18
CA VAL A 98 -5.75 5.68 -27.92
C VAL A 98 -5.49 6.19 -26.51
N SER A 99 -5.34 7.51 -26.36
CA SER A 99 -5.08 8.16 -25.07
C SER A 99 -6.30 8.01 -24.14
N PRO A 100 -6.15 7.41 -22.93
CA PRO A 100 -7.25 7.25 -21.99
C PRO A 100 -7.91 8.59 -21.67
N GLY A 101 -9.22 8.69 -21.89
CA GLY A 101 -10.00 9.91 -21.58
C GLY A 101 -10.16 10.90 -22.74
N ALA A 102 -9.82 10.54 -23.98
CA ALA A 102 -10.06 11.37 -25.16
C ALA A 102 -11.53 11.79 -25.31
N ASP A 103 -12.47 10.89 -25.06
CA ASP A 103 -13.92 11.14 -25.12
C ASP A 103 -14.42 12.05 -23.98
N MET A 104 -13.75 12.05 -22.82
CA MET A 104 -14.04 13.00 -21.75
C MET A 104 -13.49 14.39 -22.07
N LEU A 105 -12.29 14.45 -22.66
CA LEU A 105 -11.69 15.70 -23.14
C LEU A 105 -12.56 16.33 -24.23
N ALA A 106 -13.07 15.54 -25.18
CA ALA A 106 -14.00 16.00 -26.21
C ALA A 106 -15.24 16.65 -25.60
N GLY A 107 -15.82 16.07 -24.54
CA GLY A 107 -16.94 16.67 -23.81
C GLY A 107 -16.58 18.01 -23.14
N ILE A 108 -15.38 18.10 -22.54
CA ILE A 108 -14.87 19.34 -21.93
C ILE A 108 -14.66 20.42 -23.00
N GLU A 109 -14.00 20.09 -24.11
CA GLU A 109 -13.72 21.01 -25.21
C GLU A 109 -15.01 21.50 -25.87
N ALA A 110 -15.95 20.58 -26.15
CA ALA A 110 -17.27 20.92 -26.71
C ALA A 110 -18.08 21.86 -25.80
N ALA A 111 -17.94 21.73 -24.47
CA ALA A 111 -18.56 22.62 -23.50
C ALA A 111 -17.86 24.00 -23.48
N GLU A 112 -16.53 24.02 -23.43
CA GLU A 112 -15.72 25.25 -23.40
C GLU A 112 -15.92 26.11 -24.65
N GLU A 113 -16.01 25.49 -25.83
CA GLU A 113 -16.26 26.20 -27.11
C GLU A 113 -17.62 26.90 -27.15
N ARG A 114 -18.60 26.37 -26.42
CA ARG A 114 -19.99 26.86 -26.37
C ARG A 114 -20.26 27.73 -25.14
N GLY A 115 -19.31 27.82 -24.21
CA GLY A 115 -19.48 28.54 -22.94
C GLY A 115 -20.45 27.85 -21.98
N ILE A 116 -20.55 26.52 -22.05
CA ILE A 116 -21.34 25.66 -21.17
C ILE A 116 -20.49 25.31 -19.94
N ASP A 117 -21.10 25.26 -18.75
CA ASP A 117 -20.41 24.92 -17.51
C ASP A 117 -20.01 23.43 -17.48
N VAL A 118 -18.80 23.14 -16.96
CA VAL A 118 -18.30 21.77 -16.81
C VAL A 118 -18.39 21.34 -15.34
N ALA A 119 -19.01 20.20 -15.08
CA ALA A 119 -19.09 19.59 -13.75
C ALA A 119 -18.25 18.31 -13.67
N LEU A 120 -17.28 18.29 -12.75
CA LEU A 120 -16.49 17.10 -12.43
C LEU A 120 -17.27 16.24 -11.43
N VAL A 121 -17.81 15.10 -11.87
CA VAL A 121 -18.76 14.31 -11.06
C VAL A 121 -18.15 13.05 -10.44
N ASP A 122 -16.86 12.81 -10.64
CA ASP A 122 -16.17 11.66 -10.04
C ASP A 122 -15.48 11.99 -8.71
N ARG A 123 -15.23 10.96 -7.92
CA ARG A 123 -14.51 11.06 -6.66
C ARG A 123 -13.02 10.93 -6.89
N ASN A 124 -12.24 11.54 -5.99
CA ASN A 124 -10.78 11.44 -6.04
C ASN A 124 -10.32 9.97 -6.08
N ILE A 125 -9.49 9.63 -7.08
CA ILE A 125 -9.00 8.27 -7.33
C ILE A 125 -8.31 7.65 -6.10
N GLN A 126 -7.67 8.44 -5.25
CA GLN A 126 -7.02 7.95 -4.04
C GLN A 126 -8.03 7.41 -3.04
N THR A 127 -9.17 8.09 -2.87
CA THR A 127 -10.26 7.64 -2.01
C THR A 127 -10.87 6.35 -2.56
N THR A 128 -11.07 6.28 -3.87
CA THR A 128 -11.52 5.08 -4.60
C THR A 128 -10.63 3.86 -4.30
N VAL A 129 -9.32 4.03 -4.47
CA VAL A 129 -8.34 2.95 -4.29
C VAL A 129 -8.23 2.53 -2.83
N GLN A 130 -8.20 3.49 -1.90
CA GLN A 130 -8.17 3.17 -0.47
C GLN A 130 -9.38 2.34 -0.04
N ARG A 131 -10.57 2.64 -0.58
CA ARG A 131 -11.80 1.89 -0.32
C ARG A 131 -11.77 0.51 -0.94
N PHE A 132 -11.32 0.40 -2.19
CA PHE A 132 -11.06 -0.89 -2.85
C PHE A 132 -10.22 -1.80 -1.95
N TRP A 133 -9.04 -1.36 -1.52
CA TRP A 133 -8.17 -2.14 -0.65
C TRP A 133 -8.78 -2.50 0.71
N ARG A 134 -9.71 -1.69 1.24
CA ARG A 134 -10.38 -1.98 2.51
C ARG A 134 -11.51 -3.00 2.36
N ARG A 135 -12.22 -2.97 1.24
CA ARG A 135 -13.33 -3.87 0.92
C ARG A 135 -12.85 -5.29 0.61
N LEU A 136 -11.64 -5.42 0.05
CA LEU A 136 -11.04 -6.73 -0.20
C LEU A 136 -10.85 -7.53 1.09
N THR A 137 -11.39 -8.74 1.09
CA THR A 137 -11.11 -9.79 2.06
C THR A 137 -9.62 -10.19 2.02
N ALA A 138 -9.15 -10.87 3.06
CA ALA A 138 -7.78 -11.38 3.09
C ALA A 138 -7.50 -12.35 1.93
N GLY A 139 -8.50 -13.12 1.49
CA GLY A 139 -8.40 -14.03 0.35
C GLY A 139 -8.25 -13.30 -0.98
N GLU A 140 -9.08 -12.28 -1.24
CA GLU A 140 -8.98 -11.48 -2.47
C GLU A 140 -7.64 -10.73 -2.54
N LYS A 141 -7.16 -10.17 -1.42
CA LYS A 141 -5.82 -9.55 -1.34
C LYS A 141 -4.72 -10.53 -1.69
N LEU A 142 -4.73 -11.71 -1.08
CA LEU A 142 -3.72 -12.73 -1.34
C LEU A 142 -3.74 -13.19 -2.80
N LYS A 143 -4.93 -13.28 -3.41
CA LYS A 143 -5.09 -13.66 -4.82
C LYS A 143 -4.53 -12.60 -5.76
N LEU A 144 -4.84 -11.32 -5.55
CA LEU A 144 -4.32 -10.21 -6.35
C LEU A 144 -2.79 -10.05 -6.23
N PHE A 145 -2.26 -10.07 -5.01
CA PHE A 145 -0.81 -10.04 -4.81
C PHE A 145 -0.13 -11.29 -5.40
N GLY A 146 -0.78 -12.44 -5.28
CA GLY A 146 -0.32 -13.70 -5.86
C GLY A 146 -0.24 -13.65 -7.38
N SER A 147 -1.31 -13.25 -8.06
CA SER A 147 -1.35 -13.17 -9.54
C SER A 147 -0.34 -12.18 -10.08
N MET A 148 -0.16 -11.03 -9.42
CA MET A 148 0.89 -10.07 -9.77
C MET A 148 2.30 -10.65 -9.67
N LEU A 149 2.62 -11.31 -8.54
CA LEU A 149 3.94 -11.92 -8.37
C LEU A 149 4.19 -13.02 -9.41
N VAL A 150 3.14 -13.76 -9.78
CA VAL A 150 3.17 -14.76 -10.84
C VAL A 150 3.42 -14.10 -12.20
N GLY A 151 2.73 -13.01 -12.54
CA GLY A 151 2.92 -12.30 -13.80
C GLY A 151 4.33 -11.73 -13.96
N ILE A 152 4.91 -11.20 -12.87
CA ILE A 152 6.26 -10.58 -12.90
C ILE A 152 7.38 -11.64 -12.90
N ALA A 153 7.28 -12.66 -12.06
CA ALA A 153 8.41 -13.56 -11.76
C ALA A 153 8.18 -15.02 -12.20
N GLY A 154 6.97 -15.36 -12.63
CA GLY A 154 6.52 -16.74 -12.89
C GLY A 154 6.10 -17.48 -11.62
N PRO A 155 5.26 -18.53 -11.73
CA PRO A 155 4.71 -19.27 -10.58
C PRO A 155 5.76 -19.84 -9.62
N LEU A 156 6.84 -20.40 -10.17
CA LEU A 156 7.91 -21.02 -9.39
C LEU A 156 8.68 -19.99 -8.56
N THR A 157 9.08 -18.89 -9.19
CA THR A 157 9.87 -17.83 -8.55
C THR A 157 9.04 -17.10 -7.49
N ALA A 158 7.76 -16.84 -7.77
CA ALA A 158 6.82 -16.24 -6.82
C ALA A 158 6.65 -17.13 -5.57
N ALA A 159 6.30 -18.41 -5.77
CA ALA A 159 6.12 -19.35 -4.67
C ALA A 159 7.41 -19.59 -3.87
N GLY A 160 8.55 -19.70 -4.55
CA GLY A 160 9.87 -19.84 -3.94
C GLY A 160 10.25 -18.64 -3.09
N THR A 161 10.03 -17.42 -3.58
CA THR A 161 10.35 -16.18 -2.85
C THR A 161 9.52 -16.03 -1.58
N ILE A 162 8.22 -16.32 -1.66
CA ILE A 162 7.34 -16.30 -0.48
C ILE A 162 7.77 -17.39 0.51
N GLY A 163 8.01 -18.60 0.01
CA GLY A 163 8.47 -19.73 0.81
C GLY A 163 9.77 -19.45 1.57
N VAL A 164 10.80 -18.97 0.89
CA VAL A 164 12.08 -18.60 1.52
C VAL A 164 11.88 -17.53 2.60
N THR A 165 11.05 -16.52 2.30
CA THR A 165 10.78 -15.43 3.24
C THR A 165 10.06 -15.93 4.50
N VAL A 166 8.92 -16.61 4.33
CA VAL A 166 8.14 -17.16 5.45
C VAL A 166 8.93 -18.21 6.20
N GLY A 167 9.67 -19.05 5.48
CA GLY A 167 10.59 -20.04 6.03
C GLY A 167 11.62 -19.41 6.96
N PHE A 168 12.31 -18.37 6.48
CA PHE A 168 13.30 -17.64 7.26
C PHE A 168 12.70 -17.03 8.54
N PHE A 169 11.59 -16.28 8.43
CA PHE A 169 10.97 -15.65 9.60
C PHE A 169 10.36 -16.67 10.58
N GLY A 170 9.70 -17.72 10.07
CA GLY A 170 9.17 -18.80 10.88
C GLY A 170 10.28 -19.55 11.63
N ALA A 171 11.42 -19.79 10.97
CA ALA A 171 12.56 -20.44 11.60
C ALA A 171 13.16 -19.61 12.73
N ILE A 172 13.22 -18.29 12.59
CA ILE A 172 13.64 -17.39 13.67
C ILE A 172 12.69 -17.52 14.86
N LEU A 173 11.39 -17.43 14.60
CA LEU A 173 10.37 -17.46 15.65
C LEU A 173 10.41 -18.79 16.42
N VAL A 174 10.51 -19.91 15.71
CA VAL A 174 10.62 -21.25 16.31
C VAL A 174 11.94 -21.43 17.05
N SER A 175 13.05 -20.89 16.53
CA SER A 175 14.35 -20.96 17.20
C SER A 175 14.36 -20.16 18.51
N VAL A 176 13.74 -18.98 18.52
CA VAL A 176 13.66 -18.09 19.69
C VAL A 176 12.67 -18.62 20.73
N LEU A 177 11.50 -19.12 20.32
CA LEU A 177 10.45 -19.55 21.24
C LEU A 177 10.59 -21.01 21.70
N GLY A 178 11.11 -21.89 20.84
CA GLY A 178 11.05 -23.34 21.04
C GLY A 178 12.39 -24.02 21.24
N GLY A 179 13.52 -23.34 21.03
CA GLY A 179 14.86 -23.94 21.14
C GLY A 179 15.05 -25.19 20.27
N VAL A 180 14.28 -25.32 19.19
CA VAL A 180 14.22 -26.55 18.39
C VAL A 180 15.51 -26.71 17.59
N SER A 181 16.30 -27.73 17.94
CA SER A 181 17.46 -28.16 17.17
C SER A 181 17.07 -29.31 16.24
N VAL A 182 17.03 -29.03 14.94
CA VAL A 182 16.75 -30.00 13.88
C VAL A 182 18.00 -30.79 13.50
N LEU A 183 19.18 -30.22 13.75
CA LEU A 183 20.48 -30.82 13.38
C LEU A 183 20.94 -31.95 14.32
N GLY A 184 20.31 -32.14 15.47
CA GLY A 184 20.64 -33.23 16.40
C GLY A 184 22.14 -33.34 16.70
N GLY A 185 22.71 -34.54 16.59
CA GLY A 185 24.13 -34.81 16.82
C GLY A 185 25.11 -34.17 15.82
N ALA A 186 24.63 -33.62 14.70
CA ALA A 186 25.48 -32.88 13.76
C ALA A 186 25.88 -31.49 14.31
N ALA A 187 25.14 -30.98 15.30
CA ALA A 187 25.43 -29.69 15.93
C ALA A 187 26.82 -29.66 16.62
N SER A 188 27.25 -30.77 17.21
CA SER A 188 28.58 -30.86 17.85
C SER A 188 29.74 -30.84 16.86
N VAL A 189 29.51 -31.19 15.59
CA VAL A 189 30.52 -31.14 14.53
C VAL A 189 30.66 -29.73 13.94
N LEU A 190 29.56 -28.97 13.91
CA LEU A 190 29.50 -27.65 13.29
C LEU A 190 29.91 -26.50 14.24
N GLY A 191 30.00 -26.76 15.55
CA GLY A 191 30.46 -25.77 16.53
C GLY A 191 29.64 -24.46 16.47
N PRO A 192 30.28 -23.27 16.43
CA PRO A 192 29.57 -21.99 16.36
C PRO A 192 28.64 -21.83 15.15
N LEU A 193 28.91 -22.54 14.04
CA LEU A 193 28.10 -22.50 12.82
C LEU A 193 26.84 -23.36 12.92
N ALA A 194 26.71 -24.20 13.96
CA ALA A 194 25.54 -25.05 14.16
C ALA A 194 24.24 -24.24 14.27
N SER A 195 24.30 -23.06 14.87
CA SER A 195 23.15 -22.15 15.02
C SER A 195 22.64 -21.65 13.65
N VAL A 196 23.56 -21.22 12.79
CA VAL A 196 23.28 -20.74 11.44
C VAL A 196 22.76 -21.88 10.57
N ALA A 197 23.40 -23.05 10.64
CA ALA A 197 22.98 -24.23 9.89
C ALA A 197 21.59 -24.72 10.35
N ASN A 198 21.30 -24.68 11.65
CA ASN A 198 19.99 -25.07 12.19
C ASN A 198 18.89 -24.14 11.68
N LEU A 199 19.16 -22.83 11.70
CA LEU A 199 18.25 -21.82 11.18
C LEU A 199 17.97 -22.05 9.69
N ALA A 200 19.02 -22.31 8.89
CA ALA A 200 18.88 -22.55 7.45
C ALA A 200 18.03 -23.79 7.14
N VAL A 201 18.25 -24.90 7.86
CA VAL A 201 17.47 -26.14 7.68
C VAL A 201 16.01 -25.91 8.05
N LEU A 202 15.76 -25.28 9.20
CA LEU A 202 14.42 -24.99 9.67
C LEU A 202 13.69 -24.03 8.71
N ALA A 203 14.40 -23.05 8.16
CA ALA A 203 13.89 -22.15 7.14
C ALA A 203 13.52 -22.88 5.85
N GLY A 204 14.34 -23.83 5.40
CA GLY A 204 14.04 -24.66 4.26
C GLY A 204 12.80 -25.53 4.45
N ILE A 205 12.63 -26.15 5.63
CA ILE A 205 11.46 -26.99 5.95
C ILE A 205 10.18 -26.16 5.97
N ILE A 206 10.15 -25.08 6.76
CA ILE A 206 8.99 -24.21 6.87
C ILE A 206 8.70 -23.56 5.51
N GLY A 207 9.74 -23.10 4.82
CA GLY A 207 9.61 -22.46 3.52
C GLY A 207 9.09 -23.39 2.45
N GLY A 208 9.55 -24.64 2.40
CA GLY A 208 9.04 -25.66 1.49
C GLY A 208 7.58 -26.03 1.77
N ALA A 209 7.19 -26.12 3.04
CA ALA A 209 5.80 -26.38 3.45
C ALA A 209 4.83 -25.28 3.01
N ILE A 210 5.31 -24.04 2.80
CA ILE A 210 4.55 -22.90 2.31
C ILE A 210 4.64 -22.76 0.78
N ALA A 211 5.84 -22.92 0.22
CA ALA A 211 6.11 -22.77 -1.21
C ALA A 211 5.35 -23.80 -2.05
N LEU A 212 5.30 -25.07 -1.62
CA LEU A 212 4.70 -26.14 -2.42
C LEU A 212 3.18 -25.97 -2.62
N PRO A 213 2.38 -25.71 -1.56
CA PRO A 213 0.97 -25.38 -1.74
C PRO A 213 0.74 -24.11 -2.58
N LEU A 214 1.55 -23.07 -2.37
CA LEU A 214 1.45 -21.83 -3.14
C LEU A 214 1.76 -22.05 -4.62
N LEU A 215 2.80 -22.84 -4.94
CA LEU A 215 3.14 -23.19 -6.31
C LEU A 215 1.96 -23.87 -7.01
N PHE A 216 1.32 -24.83 -6.34
CA PHE A 216 0.15 -25.53 -6.86
C PHE A 216 -1.06 -24.62 -7.11
N VAL A 217 -1.24 -23.59 -6.28
CA VAL A 217 -2.27 -22.56 -6.48
C VAL A 217 -1.88 -21.65 -7.65
N PHE A 218 -0.65 -21.16 -7.67
CA PHE A 218 -0.16 -20.22 -8.66
C PHE A 218 -0.09 -20.79 -10.08
N THR A 219 0.23 -22.07 -10.23
CA THR A 219 0.17 -22.73 -11.55
C THR A 219 -1.25 -22.80 -12.10
N ARG A 220 -2.27 -22.96 -11.23
CA ARG A 220 -3.68 -22.94 -11.68
C ARG A 220 -4.19 -21.55 -12.02
N VAL A 221 -3.70 -20.54 -11.31
CA VAL A 221 -4.04 -19.14 -11.61
C VAL A 221 -3.40 -18.70 -12.92
N GLY A 222 -2.15 -19.09 -13.19
CA GLY A 222 -1.46 -18.80 -14.45
C GLY A 222 -2.10 -19.48 -15.67
N ASP A 223 -2.63 -20.70 -15.52
CA ASP A 223 -3.36 -21.36 -16.62
C ASP A 223 -4.68 -20.64 -16.98
N SER A 224 -5.28 -19.86 -16.06
CA SER A 224 -6.53 -19.14 -16.32
C SER A 224 -6.33 -17.90 -17.22
N GLU A 225 -5.11 -17.38 -17.36
CA GLU A 225 -4.78 -16.32 -18.33
C GLU A 225 -4.53 -16.90 -19.73
N ALA A 226 -4.12 -18.17 -19.83
CA ALA A 226 -3.92 -18.86 -21.11
C ALA A 226 -5.26 -19.29 -21.77
N ASP A 227 -6.34 -19.38 -21.01
CA ASP A 227 -7.69 -19.67 -21.51
C ASP A 227 -8.45 -18.41 -22.01
N ILE A 228 -7.78 -17.24 -22.11
CA ILE A 228 -8.33 -16.01 -22.73
C ILE A 228 -8.03 -15.95 -24.24
N GLU A 229 -7.91 -17.10 -24.90
CA GLU A 229 -7.81 -17.21 -26.36
C GLU A 229 -8.86 -18.19 -26.92
N GLU A 230 -10.15 -17.97 -26.61
CA GLU A 230 -11.28 -18.35 -27.49
C GLU A 230 -12.62 -17.78 -26.95
N PHE A 231 -12.80 -16.47 -27.05
CA PHE A 231 -14.15 -15.90 -27.15
C PHE A 231 -14.25 -15.23 -28.52
N ASP A 232 -15.26 -15.61 -29.30
CA ASP A 232 -15.60 -14.98 -30.59
C ASP A 232 -15.91 -13.49 -30.34
N ILE A 233 -14.87 -12.65 -30.39
CA ILE A 233 -14.91 -11.19 -30.23
C ILE A 233 -15.44 -10.51 -31.50
N GLU A 234 -15.54 -11.25 -32.62
CA GLU A 234 -15.84 -10.68 -33.93
C GLU A 234 -17.30 -10.18 -34.09
N ASP A 235 -18.20 -10.48 -33.14
CA ASP A 235 -19.63 -10.11 -33.19
C ASP A 235 -20.14 -9.29 -31.97
N LEU A 236 -19.26 -8.86 -31.05
CA LEU A 236 -19.67 -8.12 -29.83
C LEU A 236 -19.35 -6.63 -29.94
N THR A 237 -20.24 -5.77 -29.45
CA THR A 237 -19.92 -4.33 -29.34
C THR A 237 -18.92 -4.10 -28.22
N ASP A 238 -18.14 -3.03 -28.27
CA ASP A 238 -17.19 -2.67 -27.19
C ASP A 238 -17.87 -2.60 -25.82
N THR A 239 -19.16 -2.24 -25.80
CA THR A 239 -19.98 -2.20 -24.56
C THR A 239 -20.26 -3.60 -24.01
N ASP A 240 -20.50 -4.60 -24.87
CA ASP A 240 -20.75 -5.98 -24.46
C ASP A 240 -19.48 -6.64 -23.89
N VAL A 241 -18.32 -6.33 -24.49
CA VAL A 241 -17.01 -6.79 -24.00
C VAL A 241 -16.71 -6.20 -22.62
N VAL A 242 -16.89 -4.89 -22.45
CA VAL A 242 -16.68 -4.23 -21.15
C VAL A 242 -17.63 -4.79 -20.10
N THR A 243 -18.89 -5.05 -20.45
CA THR A 243 -19.88 -5.64 -19.52
C THR A 243 -19.46 -7.04 -19.07
N ALA A 244 -19.03 -7.91 -20.00
CA ALA A 244 -18.55 -9.25 -19.68
C ALA A 244 -17.30 -9.23 -18.78
N MET A 245 -16.35 -8.32 -19.05
CA MET A 245 -15.17 -8.13 -18.22
C MET A 245 -15.52 -7.67 -16.80
N MET A 246 -16.48 -6.75 -16.67
CA MET A 246 -16.95 -6.27 -15.37
C MET A 246 -17.66 -7.36 -14.58
N GLU A 247 -18.43 -8.22 -15.24
CA GLU A 247 -19.10 -9.35 -14.60
C GLU A 247 -18.12 -10.43 -14.12
N GLU A 248 -17.08 -10.72 -14.91
CA GLU A 248 -16.01 -11.62 -14.49
C GLU A 248 -15.20 -11.05 -13.33
N PHE A 249 -14.91 -9.74 -13.36
CA PHE A 249 -14.27 -9.06 -12.24
C PHE A 249 -15.12 -9.12 -10.95
N ARG A 250 -16.44 -8.91 -11.05
CA ARG A 250 -17.39 -9.06 -9.93
C ARG A 250 -17.38 -10.47 -9.35
N ARG A 251 -17.25 -11.50 -10.19
CA ARG A 251 -17.14 -12.90 -9.75
C ARG A 251 -15.80 -13.19 -9.07
N PHE A 252 -14.72 -12.59 -9.57
CA PHE A 252 -13.37 -12.76 -9.05
C PHE A 252 -13.12 -12.01 -7.74
N SER A 253 -13.61 -10.77 -7.63
CA SER A 253 -13.39 -9.84 -6.50
C SER A 253 -14.67 -9.06 -6.17
N PRO A 254 -15.66 -9.70 -5.51
CA PRO A 254 -16.92 -9.06 -5.15
C PRO A 254 -16.74 -7.76 -4.35
N GLY A 255 -15.85 -7.77 -3.34
CA GLY A 255 -15.59 -6.57 -2.55
C GLY A 255 -14.89 -5.48 -3.37
N GLY A 256 -14.05 -5.88 -4.32
CA GLY A 256 -13.39 -4.96 -5.23
C GLY A 256 -14.36 -4.26 -6.17
N ALA A 257 -15.32 -5.00 -6.73
CA ALA A 257 -16.34 -4.45 -7.62
C ALA A 257 -17.33 -3.55 -6.87
N GLU A 258 -17.74 -3.91 -5.65
CA GLU A 258 -18.58 -3.05 -4.80
C GLU A 258 -17.90 -1.69 -4.58
N ALA A 259 -16.60 -1.68 -4.29
CA ALA A 259 -15.87 -0.45 -4.04
C ALA A 259 -15.54 0.35 -5.31
N LEU A 260 -15.08 -0.28 -6.40
CA LEU A 260 -14.63 0.42 -7.61
C LEU A 260 -15.76 0.79 -8.56
N ILE A 261 -16.86 0.04 -8.53
CA ILE A 261 -17.98 0.22 -9.44
C ILE A 261 -19.19 0.73 -8.67
N ASP A 262 -19.79 -0.07 -7.79
CA ASP A 262 -21.11 0.25 -7.21
C ASP A 262 -21.10 1.52 -6.34
N GLU A 263 -20.08 1.68 -5.48
CA GLU A 263 -19.90 2.90 -4.68
C GLU A 263 -19.52 4.12 -5.53
N ARG A 264 -18.88 3.91 -6.68
CA ARG A 264 -18.50 4.99 -7.61
C ARG A 264 -19.72 5.45 -8.41
N ASP A 265 -20.53 4.52 -8.89
CA ASP A 265 -21.82 4.77 -9.57
C ASP A 265 -22.75 5.56 -8.65
N ALA A 266 -22.87 5.15 -7.38
CA ALA A 266 -23.68 5.85 -6.40
C ALA A 266 -23.19 7.27 -6.13
N TYR A 267 -21.87 7.49 -6.10
CA TYR A 267 -21.28 8.82 -5.92
C TYR A 267 -21.58 9.73 -7.12
N ILE A 268 -21.36 9.24 -8.34
CA ILE A 268 -21.63 9.99 -9.57
C ILE A 268 -23.12 10.32 -9.67
N ALA A 269 -23.98 9.33 -9.39
CA ALA A 269 -25.42 9.53 -9.38
C ALA A 269 -25.87 10.60 -8.36
N HIS A 270 -25.26 10.67 -7.17
CA HIS A 270 -25.51 11.76 -6.21
C HIS A 270 -25.22 13.14 -6.80
N GLN A 271 -24.08 13.30 -7.48
CA GLN A 271 -23.71 14.57 -8.12
C GLN A 271 -24.70 14.95 -9.23
N LEU A 272 -25.06 13.99 -10.08
CA LEU A 272 -25.99 14.21 -11.18
C LEU A 272 -27.41 14.53 -10.68
N VAL A 273 -27.89 13.83 -9.64
CA VAL A 273 -29.18 14.14 -9.01
C VAL A 273 -29.18 15.56 -8.44
N GLY A 274 -28.09 15.99 -7.80
CA GLY A 274 -27.94 17.36 -7.31
C GLY A 274 -28.04 18.42 -8.42
N LEU A 275 -27.42 18.18 -9.58
CA LEU A 275 -27.53 19.07 -10.75
C LEU A 275 -28.96 19.12 -11.31
N ARG A 276 -29.62 17.96 -11.40
CA ARG A 276 -31.02 17.86 -11.85
C ARG A 276 -31.98 18.58 -10.91
N GLU A 277 -31.78 18.44 -9.60
CA GLU A 277 -32.58 19.12 -8.56
C GLU A 277 -32.35 20.63 -8.54
N ALA A 278 -31.17 21.10 -8.97
CA ALA A 278 -30.89 22.51 -9.21
C ALA A 278 -31.58 23.06 -10.49
N GLY A 279 -32.24 22.20 -11.27
CA GLY A 279 -32.97 22.55 -12.49
C GLY A 279 -32.14 22.57 -13.77
N ALA A 280 -30.91 22.05 -13.74
CA ALA A 280 -30.03 22.01 -14.92
C ALA A 280 -30.42 20.91 -15.91
N SER A 281 -30.30 21.22 -17.21
CA SER A 281 -30.18 20.22 -18.27
C SER A 281 -28.73 19.76 -18.36
N VAL A 282 -28.50 18.46 -18.15
CA VAL A 282 -27.16 17.87 -18.04
C VAL A 282 -26.94 16.82 -19.11
N VAL A 283 -25.86 16.96 -19.88
CA VAL A 283 -25.27 15.85 -20.64
C VAL A 283 -24.13 15.29 -19.81
N ALA A 284 -24.27 14.04 -19.37
CA ALA A 284 -23.33 13.36 -18.49
C ALA A 284 -22.54 12.31 -19.28
N VAL A 285 -21.26 12.59 -19.51
CA VAL A 285 -20.31 11.69 -20.17
C VAL A 285 -19.74 10.76 -19.11
N VAL A 286 -20.03 9.46 -19.25
CA VAL A 286 -19.67 8.41 -18.29
C VAL A 286 -19.13 7.19 -19.02
N GLY A 287 -18.24 6.44 -18.37
CA GLY A 287 -17.76 5.18 -18.92
C GLY A 287 -18.89 4.17 -19.12
N ALA A 288 -18.81 3.39 -20.20
CA ALA A 288 -19.84 2.42 -20.57
C ALA A 288 -20.13 1.41 -19.43
N GLY A 289 -19.12 1.05 -18.63
CA GLY A 289 -19.26 0.16 -17.47
C GLY A 289 -20.02 0.76 -16.28
N HIS A 290 -20.15 2.09 -16.21
CA HIS A 290 -20.83 2.81 -15.13
C HIS A 290 -22.26 3.24 -15.53
N ARG A 291 -22.52 3.38 -16.83
CA ARG A 291 -23.80 3.89 -17.37
C ARG A 291 -25.03 3.19 -16.80
N GLU A 292 -25.04 1.86 -16.78
CA GLU A 292 -26.21 1.10 -16.31
C GLU A 292 -26.45 1.27 -14.80
N GLY A 293 -25.37 1.23 -14.01
CA GLY A 293 -25.43 1.40 -12.56
C GLY A 293 -25.91 2.79 -12.18
N ILE A 294 -25.40 3.83 -12.84
CA ILE A 294 -25.82 5.22 -12.65
C ILE A 294 -27.29 5.39 -13.06
N GLN A 295 -27.70 4.89 -14.23
CA GLN A 295 -29.10 5.00 -14.70
C GLN A 295 -30.09 4.44 -13.68
N ARG A 296 -29.76 3.30 -13.06
CA ARG A 296 -30.59 2.67 -12.03
C ARG A 296 -30.85 3.59 -10.83
N TYR A 297 -29.83 4.33 -10.39
CA TYR A 297 -29.98 5.33 -9.32
C TYR A 297 -30.70 6.60 -9.79
N LEU A 298 -30.56 7.00 -11.07
CA LEU A 298 -31.29 8.15 -11.62
C LEU A 298 -32.78 7.88 -11.75
N ASP A 299 -33.15 6.64 -12.08
CA ASP A 299 -34.54 6.14 -12.18
C ASP A 299 -35.21 6.03 -10.81
N ASP A 300 -34.47 5.55 -9.80
CA ASP A 300 -34.94 5.50 -8.40
C ASP A 300 -33.91 6.10 -7.41
N PRO A 301 -33.88 7.44 -7.27
CA PRO A 301 -32.95 8.14 -6.38
C PRO A 301 -33.11 7.77 -4.90
N SER A 302 -34.24 7.17 -4.50
CA SER A 302 -34.46 6.76 -3.11
C SER A 302 -33.57 5.59 -2.66
N THR A 303 -32.97 4.88 -3.62
CA THR A 303 -32.04 3.76 -3.38
C THR A 303 -30.61 4.21 -3.13
N LEU A 304 -30.30 5.51 -3.29
CA LEU A 304 -28.96 6.04 -3.10
C LEU A 304 -28.51 5.91 -1.62
N PRO A 305 -27.34 5.31 -1.35
CA PRO A 305 -26.76 5.30 -0.01
C PRO A 305 -26.35 6.73 0.41
N PRO A 306 -26.31 7.05 1.71
CA PRO A 306 -25.97 8.40 2.16
C PRO A 306 -24.54 8.80 1.76
N MET A 307 -24.36 10.07 1.38
CA MET A 307 -23.07 10.58 0.87
C MET A 307 -21.91 10.41 1.86
N GLU A 308 -22.19 10.42 3.16
CA GLU A 308 -21.22 10.16 4.23
C GLU A 308 -20.63 8.73 4.16
N GLU A 309 -21.42 7.75 3.72
CA GLU A 309 -20.96 6.37 3.50
C GLU A 309 -20.15 6.23 2.21
N LEU A 310 -20.25 7.18 1.28
CA LEU A 310 -19.50 7.22 0.02
C LEU A 310 -18.21 8.05 0.11
N THR A 311 -18.16 9.00 1.04
CA THR A 311 -17.03 9.94 1.22
C THR A 311 -16.25 9.70 2.52
N GLY A 312 -16.82 9.01 3.50
CA GLY A 312 -16.18 8.76 4.79
C GLY A 312 -14.96 7.84 4.71
N THR A 313 -13.95 8.11 5.54
CA THR A 313 -12.88 7.12 5.79
C THR A 313 -13.42 6.08 6.75
N ILE A 314 -13.66 4.84 6.29
CA ILE A 314 -14.11 3.74 7.15
C ILE A 314 -13.21 3.66 8.39
N SER A 315 -13.78 4.00 9.55
CA SER A 315 -13.07 4.15 10.82
C SER A 315 -12.34 2.86 11.20
N ARG A 316 -11.05 2.97 11.54
CA ARG A 316 -10.25 1.84 12.02
C ARG A 316 -10.88 1.20 13.27
N SER A 317 -10.76 -0.13 13.36
CA SER A 317 -10.80 -0.83 14.65
C SER A 317 -9.83 -0.15 15.62
N ARG A 318 -10.35 0.26 16.78
CA ARG A 318 -9.60 0.99 17.83
C ARG A 318 -8.49 0.16 18.46
N PHE A 319 -8.38 -1.13 18.15
CA PHE A 319 -7.44 -2.04 18.78
C PHE A 319 -6.46 -2.63 17.75
N SER A 320 -5.23 -2.11 17.75
CA SER A 320 -4.12 -2.69 16.98
C SER A 320 -3.35 -3.65 17.89
N LEU A 321 -3.54 -4.96 17.70
CA LEU A 321 -2.77 -5.99 18.39
C LEU A 321 -1.26 -5.77 18.23
N TYR A 322 -0.83 -5.25 17.08
CA TYR A 322 0.55 -4.88 16.80
C TYR A 322 1.05 -3.75 17.72
N ARG A 323 0.25 -2.70 17.95
CA ARG A 323 0.61 -1.64 18.90
C ARG A 323 0.69 -2.15 20.33
N LEU A 324 -0.27 -2.99 20.75
CA LEU A 324 -0.23 -3.63 22.07
C LEU A 324 1.04 -4.47 22.25
N PHE A 325 1.36 -5.32 21.27
CA PHE A 325 2.57 -6.11 21.26
C PHE A 325 3.82 -5.22 21.34
N GLY A 326 3.89 -4.16 20.53
CA GLY A 326 5.01 -3.20 20.55
C GLY A 326 5.21 -2.57 21.93
N TYR A 327 4.14 -2.08 22.55
CA TYR A 327 4.22 -1.50 23.90
C TYR A 327 4.60 -2.53 24.97
N LEU A 328 4.01 -3.72 24.93
CA LEU A 328 4.33 -4.79 25.86
C LEU A 328 5.79 -5.21 25.73
N PHE A 329 6.30 -5.29 24.50
CA PHE A 329 7.69 -5.62 24.21
C PHE A 329 8.63 -4.52 24.75
N THR A 330 8.33 -3.24 24.53
CA THR A 330 9.11 -2.13 25.08
C THR A 330 9.14 -2.12 26.60
N VAL A 331 8.00 -2.35 27.25
CA VAL A 331 7.92 -2.47 28.71
C VAL A 331 8.71 -3.68 29.21
N GLY A 332 8.58 -4.84 28.55
CA GLY A 332 9.32 -6.05 28.89
C GLY A 332 10.83 -5.87 28.74
N PHE A 333 11.28 -5.19 27.69
CA PHE A 333 12.69 -4.88 27.47
C PHE A 333 13.24 -3.93 28.53
N ALA A 334 12.50 -2.86 28.87
CA ALA A 334 12.89 -1.94 29.94
C ALA A 334 12.92 -2.65 31.31
N ALA A 335 11.93 -3.51 31.58
CA ALA A 335 11.86 -4.32 32.79
C ALA A 335 13.04 -5.29 32.88
N PHE A 336 13.46 -5.92 31.78
CA PHE A 336 14.63 -6.80 31.74
C PHE A 336 15.90 -6.10 32.26
N PHE A 337 16.24 -4.92 31.72
CA PHE A 337 17.40 -4.15 32.19
C PHE A 337 17.21 -3.61 33.61
N GLY A 338 16.01 -3.16 33.96
CA GLY A 338 15.70 -2.69 35.32
C GLY A 338 15.86 -3.79 36.37
N LEU A 339 15.38 -4.99 36.08
CA LEU A 339 15.52 -6.15 36.96
C LEU A 339 16.97 -6.59 37.11
N LEU A 340 17.77 -6.57 36.03
CA LEU A 340 19.20 -6.88 36.13
C LEU A 340 19.95 -5.88 37.02
N LEU A 341 19.65 -4.58 36.89
CA LEU A 341 20.23 -3.54 37.75
C LEU A 341 19.85 -3.74 39.22
N LEU A 342 18.57 -4.01 39.50
CA LEU A 342 18.07 -4.27 40.87
C LEU A 342 18.58 -5.60 41.44
N GLY A 343 18.88 -6.57 40.58
CA GLY A 343 19.44 -7.88 40.91
C GLY A 343 20.93 -7.86 41.19
N GLY A 344 21.58 -6.70 41.13
CA GLY A 344 23.00 -6.54 41.41
C GLY A 344 23.92 -6.92 40.25
N ALA A 345 23.42 -6.95 39.01
CA ALA A 345 24.28 -7.13 37.84
C ALA A 345 25.32 -6.01 37.75
N GLU A 346 26.56 -6.36 37.35
CA GLU A 346 27.65 -5.41 37.27
C GLU A 346 27.34 -4.27 36.29
N GLN A 347 27.35 -3.03 36.80
CA GLN A 347 27.02 -1.84 36.00
C GLN A 347 27.96 -1.69 34.79
N GLY A 348 29.25 -2.01 34.96
CA GLY A 348 30.24 -1.97 33.87
C GLY A 348 29.92 -2.95 32.75
N TRP A 349 29.44 -4.16 33.10
CA TRP A 349 29.02 -5.15 32.12
C TRP A 349 27.75 -4.72 31.39
N LEU A 350 26.74 -4.21 32.10
CA LEU A 350 25.51 -3.69 31.50
C LEU A 350 25.77 -2.52 30.54
N LEU A 351 26.65 -1.59 30.92
CA LEU A 351 27.05 -0.48 30.05
C LEU A 351 27.79 -0.98 28.80
N ARG A 352 28.65 -1.99 28.94
CA ARG A 352 29.34 -2.61 27.80
C ARG A 352 28.37 -3.33 26.87
N LEU A 353 27.39 -4.05 27.42
CA LEU A 353 26.33 -4.72 26.66
C LEU A 353 25.52 -3.71 25.84
N PHE A 354 25.07 -2.63 26.49
CA PHE A 354 24.34 -1.54 25.82
C PHE A 354 25.21 -0.84 24.77
N ALA A 355 26.48 -0.54 25.08
CA ALA A 355 27.39 0.12 24.14
C ALA A 355 27.65 -0.74 22.89
N LEU A 356 27.90 -2.04 23.06
CA LEU A 356 28.06 -2.98 21.94
C LEU A 356 26.78 -3.05 21.10
N TRP A 357 25.63 -3.14 21.74
CA TRP A 357 24.34 -3.17 21.06
C TRP A 357 24.08 -1.89 20.25
N PHE A 358 24.32 -0.72 20.85
CA PHE A 358 24.21 0.59 20.21
C PHE A 358 25.15 0.71 19.01
N VAL A 359 26.43 0.38 19.17
CA VAL A 359 27.45 0.51 18.14
C VAL A 359 27.19 -0.43 16.97
N ILE A 360 26.86 -1.71 17.24
CA ILE A 360 26.62 -2.70 16.18
C ILE A 360 25.38 -2.31 15.36
N ASN A 361 24.29 -1.92 16.01
CA ASN A 361 23.10 -1.43 15.30
C ASN A 361 23.40 -0.17 14.50
N GLY A 362 24.09 0.79 15.11
CA GLY A 362 24.39 2.06 14.46
C GLY A 362 25.28 1.90 13.23
N ILE A 363 26.36 1.13 13.33
CA ILE A 363 27.31 0.94 12.22
C ILE A 363 26.66 0.19 11.07
N ILE A 364 25.96 -0.91 11.32
CA ILE A 364 25.36 -1.72 10.26
C ILE A 364 24.22 -0.95 9.58
N ALA A 365 23.34 -0.31 10.35
CA ALA A 365 22.24 0.47 9.79
C ALA A 365 22.73 1.69 9.01
N ALA A 366 23.68 2.47 9.55
CA ALA A 366 24.28 3.60 8.83
C ALA A 366 25.05 3.14 7.59
N GLY A 367 25.75 2.00 7.67
CA GLY A 367 26.46 1.40 6.54
C GLY A 367 25.53 1.04 5.39
N LEU A 368 24.42 0.34 5.68
CA LEU A 368 23.44 -0.01 4.65
C LEU A 368 22.69 1.23 4.13
N ALA A 369 22.37 2.21 4.97
CA ALA A 369 21.82 3.49 4.54
C ALA A 369 22.78 4.20 3.56
N ARG A 370 24.09 4.18 3.88
CA ARG A 370 25.12 4.80 3.04
C ARG A 370 25.28 4.08 1.70
N LEU A 371 25.15 2.75 1.69
CA LEU A 371 25.13 1.93 0.46
C LEU A 371 23.88 2.20 -0.39
N ALA A 372 22.75 2.53 0.25
CA ALA A 372 21.54 2.96 -0.43
C ALA A 372 21.65 4.35 -1.10
N GLY A 373 22.74 5.08 -0.83
CA GLY A 373 22.97 6.43 -1.34
C GLY A 373 22.53 7.54 -0.38
N ALA A 374 22.29 7.26 0.90
CA ALA A 374 21.96 8.29 1.88
C ALA A 374 23.10 9.28 2.10
N HIS A 375 22.75 10.54 2.39
CA HIS A 375 23.71 11.53 2.87
C HIS A 375 24.26 11.11 4.26
N TRP A 376 25.47 11.56 4.59
CA TRP A 376 26.12 11.21 5.86
C TRP A 376 25.31 11.62 7.10
N SER A 377 24.59 12.74 7.02
CA SER A 377 23.66 13.20 8.05
C SER A 377 22.49 12.23 8.22
N SER A 378 21.84 11.84 7.11
CA SER A 378 20.73 10.90 7.09
C SER A 378 21.14 9.52 7.61
N ALA A 379 22.26 8.98 7.11
CA ALA A 379 22.81 7.70 7.56
C ALA A 379 23.23 7.74 9.04
N GLY A 380 23.82 8.84 9.49
CA GLY A 380 24.21 9.05 10.88
C GLY A 380 23.01 9.06 11.83
N VAL A 381 21.93 9.76 11.46
CA VAL A 381 20.69 9.78 12.23
C VAL A 381 20.01 8.41 12.24
N GLY A 382 19.90 7.75 11.08
CA GLY A 382 19.38 6.39 10.99
C GLY A 382 20.15 5.41 11.87
N GLY A 383 21.48 5.45 11.84
CA GLY A 383 22.33 4.65 12.71
C GLY A 383 22.16 4.97 14.20
N ALA A 384 22.13 6.26 14.56
CA ALA A 384 21.99 6.68 15.96
C ALA A 384 20.66 6.25 16.59
N VAL A 385 19.62 6.05 15.78
CA VAL A 385 18.28 5.59 16.22
C VAL A 385 18.09 4.08 16.03
N ALA A 386 18.99 3.38 15.34
CA ALA A 386 18.81 1.96 14.97
C ALA A 386 18.65 0.99 16.15
N TRP A 387 19.21 1.31 17.32
CA TRP A 387 19.01 0.53 18.54
C TRP A 387 17.57 0.64 19.07
N LEU A 388 16.89 1.76 18.80
CA LEU A 388 15.57 2.02 19.34
C LEU A 388 14.52 1.06 18.76
N THR A 389 14.72 0.56 17.53
CA THR A 389 13.88 -0.48 16.91
C THR A 389 13.82 -1.75 17.74
N SER A 390 14.96 -2.16 18.31
CA SER A 390 15.03 -3.39 19.11
C SER A 390 14.51 -3.18 20.53
N VAL A 391 14.21 -1.95 20.97
CA VAL A 391 13.43 -1.64 22.18
C VAL A 391 11.96 -1.46 21.85
N ASN A 392 11.67 -0.75 20.77
CA ASN A 392 10.34 -0.40 20.32
C ASN A 392 10.21 -0.75 18.84
N PRO A 393 9.62 -1.93 18.54
CA PRO A 393 9.39 -2.38 17.17
C PRO A 393 8.53 -1.44 16.33
N LEU A 394 7.85 -0.45 16.95
CA LEU A 394 7.07 0.57 16.27
C LEU A 394 7.92 1.71 15.70
N LEU A 395 9.19 1.83 16.11
CA LEU A 395 10.08 2.91 15.70
C LEU A 395 11.12 2.39 14.71
N ALA A 396 10.93 2.71 13.43
CA ALA A 396 11.80 2.30 12.35
C ALA A 396 12.89 3.36 12.07
N PRO A 397 14.20 3.02 12.13
CA PRO A 397 15.31 3.97 11.99
C PRO A 397 15.40 4.53 10.57
N GLY A 398 14.92 3.78 9.59
CA GLY A 398 14.77 4.23 8.22
C GLY A 398 13.84 5.43 8.09
N TRP A 399 12.80 5.57 8.92
CA TRP A 399 11.93 6.76 8.88
C TRP A 399 12.70 8.02 9.30
N PHE A 400 13.56 7.91 10.31
CA PHE A 400 14.41 9.02 10.74
C PHE A 400 15.47 9.36 9.69
N ALA A 401 16.08 8.34 9.07
CA ALA A 401 17.01 8.55 7.96
C ALA A 401 16.32 9.21 6.76
N GLY A 402 15.13 8.74 6.38
CA GLY A 402 14.33 9.29 5.29
C GLY A 402 13.87 10.72 5.56
N TYR A 403 13.43 11.04 6.78
CA TYR A 403 13.05 12.40 7.16
C TYR A 403 14.19 13.40 6.99
N VAL A 404 15.41 13.02 7.39
CA VAL A 404 16.59 13.87 7.20
C VAL A 404 16.98 13.92 5.73
N GLU A 405 16.81 12.82 4.99
CA GLU A 405 17.11 12.76 3.56
C GLU A 405 16.20 13.68 2.72
N LEU A 406 14.94 13.88 3.14
CA LEU A 406 14.00 14.81 2.51
C LEU A 406 14.44 16.29 2.59
N ARG A 407 15.48 16.61 3.37
CA ARG A 407 16.13 17.93 3.32
C ARG A 407 17.06 18.09 2.11
N TYR A 408 17.42 16.99 1.46
CA TYR A 408 18.34 16.94 0.33
C TYR A 408 17.68 16.45 -0.96
N LEU A 409 16.52 15.82 -0.87
CA LEU A 409 15.76 15.28 -1.99
C LEU A 409 14.32 15.78 -1.94
N THR A 410 13.81 16.20 -3.09
CA THR A 410 12.40 16.53 -3.32
C THR A 410 11.74 15.36 -4.03
N VAL A 411 10.62 14.87 -3.48
CA VAL A 411 9.88 13.73 -4.03
C VAL A 411 8.60 14.24 -4.67
N ASN A 412 8.36 13.81 -5.90
CA ASN A 412 7.21 14.23 -6.69
C ASN A 412 6.30 13.05 -7.02
N VAL A 413 5.01 13.30 -7.25
CA VAL A 413 4.09 12.27 -7.75
C VAL A 413 4.55 11.75 -9.12
N SER A 414 5.15 12.62 -9.95
CA SER A 414 5.69 12.27 -11.27
C SER A 414 6.85 11.28 -11.22
N ASP A 415 7.55 11.15 -10.09
CA ASP A 415 8.59 10.13 -9.91
C ASP A 415 8.04 8.71 -10.09
N ILE A 416 6.75 8.51 -9.80
CA ILE A 416 6.09 7.22 -9.93
C ILE A 416 5.90 6.84 -11.39
N ASN A 417 5.45 7.78 -12.23
CA ASN A 417 5.31 7.57 -13.67
C ASN A 417 6.67 7.21 -14.28
N ARG A 418 7.73 7.94 -13.89
CA ARG A 418 9.10 7.65 -14.32
C ARG A 418 9.58 6.27 -13.89
N LEU A 419 9.19 5.78 -12.71
CA LEU A 419 9.52 4.42 -12.28
C LEU A 419 8.79 3.37 -13.11
N ASN A 420 7.53 3.62 -13.47
CA ASN A 420 6.74 2.69 -14.28
C ASN A 420 7.27 2.60 -15.71
N GLU A 421 7.58 3.73 -16.34
CA GLU A 421 8.26 3.77 -17.65
C GLU A 421 9.57 2.95 -17.66
N LEU A 422 10.34 3.01 -16.57
CA LEU A 422 11.57 2.22 -16.44
C LEU A 422 11.29 0.72 -16.31
N LEU A 423 10.22 0.33 -15.61
CA LEU A 423 9.87 -1.07 -15.36
C LEU A 423 9.17 -1.73 -16.54
N ASP A 424 8.43 -0.95 -17.33
CA ASP A 424 7.75 -1.42 -18.53
C ASP A 424 8.74 -1.67 -19.68
N ASN A 425 9.97 -1.17 -19.57
CA ASN A 425 11.04 -1.46 -20.51
C ASN A 425 11.68 -2.84 -20.26
N GLU A 426 11.09 -3.87 -20.86
CA GLU A 426 11.52 -5.29 -20.74
C GLU A 426 12.90 -5.57 -21.38
N GLU A 427 13.47 -4.64 -22.14
CA GLU A 427 14.76 -4.80 -22.83
C GLU A 427 15.97 -4.42 -21.95
N LEU A 428 15.76 -3.76 -20.81
CA LEU A 428 16.85 -3.30 -19.95
C LEU A 428 17.44 -4.42 -19.09
N PRO A 429 18.78 -4.61 -19.05
CA PRO A 429 19.41 -5.48 -18.09
C PRO A 429 19.09 -5.04 -16.65
N ILE A 430 18.79 -6.00 -15.75
CA ILE A 430 18.38 -5.73 -14.36
C ILE A 430 19.35 -4.78 -13.63
N SER A 431 20.66 -4.90 -13.86
CA SER A 431 21.66 -4.01 -13.23
C SER A 431 21.52 -2.55 -13.66
N GLU A 432 21.19 -2.32 -14.93
CA GLU A 432 20.99 -0.99 -15.49
C GLU A 432 19.64 -0.41 -15.07
N LEU A 433 18.60 -1.24 -15.07
CA LEU A 433 17.28 -0.90 -14.53
C LEU A 433 17.39 -0.40 -13.08
N VAL A 434 18.05 -1.17 -12.21
CA VAL A 434 18.27 -0.78 -10.80
C VAL A 434 19.14 0.47 -10.69
N GLY A 435 20.12 0.65 -11.59
CA GLY A 435 20.92 1.87 -11.68
C GLY A 435 20.06 3.10 -11.94
N ARG A 436 19.23 3.06 -12.98
CA ARG A 436 18.31 4.14 -13.37
C ARG A 436 17.24 4.41 -12.32
N MET A 437 16.67 3.37 -11.70
CA MET A 437 15.71 3.54 -10.61
C MET A 437 16.33 4.27 -9.42
N ARG A 438 17.61 4.03 -9.08
CA ARG A 438 18.31 4.76 -8.00
C ARG A 438 18.49 6.26 -8.27
N GLU A 439 18.36 6.69 -9.52
CA GLU A 439 18.40 8.11 -9.88
C GLU A 439 17.06 8.81 -9.61
N VAL A 440 15.97 8.04 -9.47
CA VAL A 440 14.65 8.59 -9.14
C VAL A 440 14.57 8.90 -7.63
N PRO A 441 14.27 10.16 -7.23
CA PRO A 441 14.26 10.58 -5.83
C PRO A 441 13.38 9.70 -4.93
N LEU A 442 12.16 9.39 -5.37
CA LEU A 442 11.24 8.51 -4.65
C LEU A 442 11.86 7.12 -4.36
N PHE A 443 12.38 6.45 -5.38
CA PHE A 443 12.96 5.11 -5.22
C PHE A 443 14.21 5.16 -4.35
N ARG A 444 15.06 6.17 -4.52
CA ARG A 444 16.24 6.38 -3.66
C ARG A 444 15.83 6.54 -2.19
N LEU A 445 14.80 7.34 -1.90
CA LEU A 445 14.29 7.52 -0.54
C LEU A 445 13.77 6.20 0.03
N ILE A 446 12.92 5.48 -0.71
CA ILE A 446 12.39 4.17 -0.30
C ILE A 446 13.54 3.19 -0.03
N LEU A 447 14.54 3.15 -0.91
CA LEU A 447 15.71 2.27 -0.77
C LEU A 447 16.52 2.60 0.49
N ILE A 448 16.72 3.88 0.80
CA ILE A 448 17.40 4.34 2.02
C ILE A 448 16.63 3.90 3.26
N VAL A 449 15.32 4.15 3.31
CA VAL A 449 14.45 3.75 4.43
C VAL A 449 14.50 2.24 4.62
N ALA A 450 14.33 1.47 3.54
CA ALA A 450 14.30 0.02 3.56
C ALA A 450 15.65 -0.57 4.02
N LEU A 451 16.77 -0.15 3.42
CA LEU A 451 18.09 -0.68 3.77
C LEU A 451 18.53 -0.29 5.19
N THR A 452 18.13 0.87 5.69
CA THR A 452 18.37 1.24 7.10
C THR A 452 17.61 0.31 8.05
N ASN A 453 16.34 0.02 7.76
CA ASN A 453 15.52 -0.89 8.56
C ASN A 453 16.05 -2.33 8.51
N ILE A 454 16.42 -2.82 7.32
CA ILE A 454 17.07 -4.13 7.13
C ILE A 454 18.37 -4.19 7.92
N GLY A 455 19.17 -3.12 7.92
CA GLY A 455 20.42 -3.05 8.66
C GLY A 455 20.22 -3.15 10.17
N SER A 456 19.25 -2.41 10.72
CA SER A 456 18.87 -2.50 12.14
C SER A 456 18.36 -3.89 12.51
N PHE A 457 17.56 -4.53 11.65
CA PHE A 457 17.08 -5.89 11.86
C PHE A 457 18.22 -6.91 11.88
N ILE A 458 19.09 -6.89 10.86
CA ILE A 458 20.27 -7.77 10.78
C ILE A 458 21.17 -7.56 11.99
N ALA A 459 21.42 -6.31 12.39
CA ALA A 459 22.23 -6.00 13.55
C ALA A 459 21.63 -6.52 14.85
N SER A 460 20.33 -6.36 15.05
CA SER A 460 19.60 -6.89 16.21
C SER A 460 19.69 -8.42 16.26
N MET A 461 19.56 -9.09 15.12
CA MET A 461 19.71 -10.54 15.01
C MET A 461 21.13 -11.01 15.31
N LEU A 462 22.14 -10.39 14.71
CA LEU A 462 23.55 -10.71 14.96
C LEU A 462 23.91 -10.48 16.43
N PHE A 463 23.39 -9.41 17.01
CA PHE A 463 23.57 -9.11 18.43
C PHE A 463 22.96 -10.22 19.29
N ALA A 464 21.70 -10.57 19.09
CA ALA A 464 20.99 -11.58 19.88
C ALA A 464 21.57 -13.01 19.73
N THR A 465 22.04 -13.37 18.53
CA THR A 465 22.52 -14.73 18.25
C THR A 465 24.02 -14.92 18.51
N THR A 466 24.82 -13.86 18.44
CA THR A 466 26.29 -13.97 18.53
C THR A 466 26.85 -13.23 19.73
N VAL A 467 26.49 -11.95 19.89
CA VAL A 467 27.08 -11.10 20.93
C VAL A 467 26.47 -11.40 22.30
N LEU A 468 25.16 -11.55 22.38
CA LEU A 468 24.45 -11.77 23.63
C LEU A 468 24.86 -13.08 24.32
N PRO A 469 24.98 -14.25 23.63
CA PRO A 469 25.45 -15.47 24.26
C PRO A 469 26.90 -15.36 24.74
N TYR A 470 27.76 -14.68 23.98
CA TYR A 470 29.15 -14.43 24.38
C TYR A 470 29.23 -13.55 25.63
N MET A 471 28.46 -12.47 25.67
CA MET A 471 28.37 -11.56 26.82
C MET A 471 27.79 -12.24 28.06
N PHE A 472 26.80 -13.13 27.89
CA PHE A 472 26.24 -13.91 29.00
C PHE A 472 27.26 -14.92 29.54
N ALA A 473 28.07 -15.54 28.68
CA ALA A 473 29.12 -16.45 29.13
C ALA A 473 30.17 -15.77 30.01
N GLU A 474 30.44 -14.46 29.83
CA GLU A 474 31.35 -13.69 30.70
C GLU A 474 30.83 -13.58 32.16
N VAL A 475 29.51 -13.69 32.40
CA VAL A 475 28.86 -13.48 33.70
C VAL A 475 28.26 -14.76 34.29
N GLY A 476 28.76 -15.93 33.87
CA GLY A 476 28.28 -17.23 34.36
C GLY A 476 27.10 -17.83 33.60
N GLY A 477 26.78 -17.29 32.42
CA GLY A 477 25.79 -17.84 31.49
C GLY A 477 24.35 -17.37 31.76
N VAL A 478 23.42 -17.98 31.03
CA VAL A 478 21.99 -17.61 31.05
C VAL A 478 21.38 -17.82 32.44
N ASP A 479 21.81 -18.84 33.17
CA ASP A 479 21.27 -19.18 34.49
C ASP A 479 21.58 -18.09 35.53
N GLN A 480 22.77 -17.50 35.47
CA GLN A 480 23.16 -16.42 36.38
C GLN A 480 22.42 -15.11 36.06
N VAL A 481 22.21 -14.81 34.78
CA VAL A 481 21.37 -13.69 34.34
C VAL A 481 19.93 -13.88 34.83
N ALA A 482 19.37 -15.09 34.73
CA ALA A 482 18.04 -15.41 35.24
C ALA A 482 17.95 -15.27 36.77
N ALA A 483 18.98 -15.69 37.50
CA ALA A 483 19.06 -15.49 38.94
C ALA A 483 19.04 -14.00 39.32
N HIS A 484 19.85 -13.17 38.64
CA HIS A 484 19.82 -11.72 38.83
C HIS A 484 18.45 -11.12 38.54
N MET A 485 17.74 -11.56 37.50
CA MET A 485 16.38 -11.08 37.24
C MET A 485 15.39 -11.44 38.35
N LEU A 486 15.48 -12.66 38.91
CA LEU A 486 14.62 -13.11 40.01
C LEU A 486 14.91 -12.34 41.30
N ASP A 487 16.18 -12.13 41.63
CA ASP A 487 16.58 -11.35 42.79
C ASP A 487 16.23 -9.87 42.61
N GLY A 488 16.36 -9.33 41.41
CA GLY A 488 15.88 -7.99 41.07
C GLY A 488 14.37 -7.83 41.23
N ALA A 489 13.60 -8.87 40.91
CA ALA A 489 12.15 -8.86 41.10
C ALA A 489 11.76 -8.86 42.58
N ARG A 490 12.48 -9.63 43.42
CA ARG A 490 12.31 -9.64 44.88
C ARG A 490 12.68 -8.29 45.48
N ASN A 491 13.87 -7.78 45.16
CA ASN A 491 14.34 -6.48 45.64
C ASN A 491 13.40 -5.33 45.21
N GLY A 492 12.92 -5.38 43.96
CA GLY A 492 11.94 -4.43 43.45
C GLY A 492 10.59 -4.51 44.20
N ALA A 493 10.10 -5.71 44.48
CA ALA A 493 8.87 -5.91 45.24
C ALA A 493 8.99 -5.40 46.69
N GLU A 494 10.14 -5.63 47.34
CA GLU A 494 10.42 -5.12 48.69
C GLU A 494 10.49 -3.59 48.74
N LEU A 495 11.13 -2.96 47.74
CA LEU A 495 11.17 -1.50 47.61
C LEU A 495 9.77 -0.90 47.38
N LEU A 496 8.96 -1.52 46.54
CA LEU A 496 7.57 -1.09 46.29
C LEU A 496 6.71 -1.26 47.54
N TRP A 497 6.85 -2.38 48.25
CA TRP A 497 6.15 -2.62 49.51
C TRP A 497 6.53 -1.60 50.58
N GLY A 498 7.82 -1.25 50.69
CA GLY A 498 8.31 -0.21 51.61
C GLY A 498 7.92 1.22 51.26
N LEU A 499 7.42 1.49 50.04
CA LEU A 499 6.87 2.78 49.64
C LEU A 499 5.36 2.90 49.89
N VAL A 500 4.66 1.76 49.98
CA VAL A 500 3.20 1.69 50.14
C VAL A 500 2.79 1.38 51.60
N SER A 501 3.70 0.80 52.39
CA SER A 501 3.59 0.65 53.85
C SER A 501 4.26 1.78 54.60
#